data_AF-A0A813V945-F1
#
_entry.id   AF-A0A813V945-F1
#
_cell.length_a   1.000
_cell.length_b   1.000
_cell.length_c   1.000
_cell.angle_alpha   90.00
_cell.angle_beta   90.00
_cell.angle_gamma   90.00
#
_symmetry.space_group_name_H-M   'P 1'
#
loop_
_entity.id
_entity.type
_entity.pdbx_description
1 polymer ?
#
loop_
_entity_poly.entity_id
_entity_poly.type
_entity_poly.pdbx_seq_one_letter_code
_entity_poly.pdbx_strand_id
1 'polypeptide(L)'
;MLLITIFFSSFVITVVDERLPDPKTFPPLPDLILENIEEIPWAFAVTEKLIVLEILTLIIVIVLHRHRIIIIRRLFSIVAALYFLRSCTMLFTSLPVATRVTDCQPKRLESFTARLNKAMFIFIGQGMSSFGVKTCGDYLYSGHTCTLILAAHFINEYTPRSYHLLHFLSWITAFTGMFFILAGHQHYSIDILIAWVLSSRLFIYYHTLANNRIFLQRDIRRMRFWFPFFSYFEENVKIAIPNEYCFPKCFSDARATINNWAETIRYLIYWFVLFFFISVTYCLSSSKTMNLSWLIQR
;
A
#
# COMPACT_ATOMS: atom_id res chain seq x y z
N MET A 1 -13.84 1.16 -12.06
CA MET A 1 -12.57 0.46 -12.34
C MET A 1 -11.91 -0.01 -11.05
N LEU A 2 -11.43 0.89 -10.18
CA LEU A 2 -10.74 0.49 -8.95
C LEU A 2 -11.50 -0.53 -8.10
N LEU A 3 -12.77 -0.27 -7.76
CA LEU A 3 -13.58 -1.20 -6.94
C LEU A 3 -13.71 -2.59 -7.58
N ILE A 4 -13.88 -2.65 -8.90
CA ILE A 4 -13.95 -3.91 -9.65
C ILE A 4 -12.61 -4.64 -9.54
N THR A 5 -11.50 -3.93 -9.68
CA THR A 5 -10.16 -4.53 -9.56
C THR A 5 -9.86 -5.00 -8.15
N ILE A 6 -10.22 -4.24 -7.11
CA ILE A 6 -10.03 -4.66 -5.71
C ILE A 6 -10.89 -5.88 -5.43
N PHE A 7 -12.15 -5.89 -5.86
CA PHE A 7 -13.02 -7.05 -5.70
C PHE A 7 -12.50 -8.29 -6.44
N PHE A 8 -12.03 -8.11 -7.68
CA PHE A 8 -11.36 -9.15 -8.44
C PHE A 8 -10.13 -9.68 -7.69
N SER A 9 -9.31 -8.80 -7.11
CA SER A 9 -8.17 -9.19 -6.27
C SER A 9 -8.60 -10.01 -5.06
N SER A 10 -9.66 -9.60 -4.35
CA SER A 10 -10.20 -10.36 -3.20
C SER A 10 -10.71 -11.74 -3.60
N PHE A 11 -11.33 -11.84 -4.78
CA PHE A 11 -11.76 -13.12 -5.34
C PHE A 11 -10.56 -14.00 -5.72
N VAL A 12 -9.53 -13.43 -6.36
CA VAL A 12 -8.30 -14.14 -6.70
C VAL A 12 -7.60 -14.66 -5.45
N ILE A 13 -7.48 -13.84 -4.40
CA ILE A 13 -6.89 -14.28 -3.13
C ILE A 13 -7.66 -15.48 -2.58
N THR A 14 -8.99 -15.46 -2.65
CA THR A 14 -9.83 -16.61 -2.25
C THR A 14 -9.50 -17.88 -3.03
N VAL A 15 -9.32 -17.77 -4.35
CA VAL A 15 -8.96 -18.89 -5.23
C VAL A 15 -7.55 -19.40 -4.95
N VAL A 16 -6.59 -18.50 -4.75
CA VAL A 16 -5.19 -18.86 -4.51
C VAL A 16 -5.02 -19.53 -3.14
N ASP A 17 -5.80 -19.10 -2.13
CA ASP A 17 -5.85 -19.73 -0.81
C ASP A 17 -6.31 -21.20 -0.87
N GLU A 18 -7.18 -21.56 -1.82
CA GLU A 18 -7.56 -22.97 -2.07
C GLU A 18 -6.48 -23.78 -2.79
N ARG A 19 -5.63 -23.10 -3.58
CA ARG A 19 -4.55 -23.71 -4.39
C ARG A 19 -3.21 -23.72 -3.69
N LEU A 20 -3.17 -23.27 -2.43
CA LEU A 20 -1.97 -23.21 -1.62
C LEU A 20 -1.33 -24.61 -1.52
N PRO A 21 -0.04 -24.76 -1.86
CA PRO A 21 0.68 -26.01 -1.64
C PRO A 21 0.63 -26.39 -0.16
N ASP A 22 0.48 -27.69 0.15
CA ASP A 22 0.45 -28.16 1.54
C ASP A 22 1.76 -27.76 2.26
N PRO A 23 1.71 -26.93 3.33
CA PRO A 23 2.90 -26.47 4.04
C PRO A 23 3.74 -27.61 4.63
N LYS A 24 3.13 -28.78 4.88
CA LYS A 24 3.87 -29.97 5.36
C LYS A 24 4.76 -30.58 4.28
N THR A 25 4.33 -30.47 3.02
CA THR A 25 5.04 -31.03 1.87
C THR A 25 6.00 -30.01 1.27
N PHE A 26 5.62 -28.74 1.26
CA PHE A 26 6.38 -27.64 0.68
C PHE A 26 6.74 -26.61 1.76
N PRO A 27 7.96 -26.69 2.33
CA PRO A 27 8.41 -25.68 3.29
C PRO A 27 8.61 -24.31 2.62
N PRO A 28 8.75 -23.23 3.42
CA PRO A 28 9.08 -21.91 2.88
C PRO A 28 10.31 -21.95 1.97
N LEU A 29 10.27 -21.15 0.91
CA LEU A 29 11.41 -21.02 -0.01
C LEU A 29 12.61 -20.39 0.72
N PRO A 30 13.85 -20.76 0.34
CA PRO A 30 15.04 -20.17 0.92
C PRO A 30 15.08 -18.67 0.62
N ASP A 31 15.08 -17.85 1.66
CA ASP A 31 15.08 -16.39 1.58
C ASP A 31 16.16 -15.86 2.53
N LEU A 32 17.17 -15.21 1.95
CA LEU A 32 18.36 -14.75 2.66
C LEU A 32 18.05 -13.85 3.87
N ILE A 33 16.99 -13.04 3.80
CA ILE A 33 16.67 -12.13 4.90
C ILE A 33 15.87 -12.88 5.97
N LEU A 34 14.90 -13.70 5.57
CA LEU A 34 14.07 -14.46 6.52
C LEU A 34 14.87 -15.56 7.23
N GLU A 35 15.92 -16.09 6.61
CA GLU A 35 16.85 -17.03 7.26
C GLU A 35 17.71 -16.38 8.33
N ASN A 36 17.98 -15.08 8.19
CA ASN A 36 18.89 -14.33 9.07
C ASN A 36 18.15 -13.52 10.16
N ILE A 37 16.82 -13.45 10.12
CA ILE A 37 16.00 -12.67 11.05
C ILE A 37 14.97 -13.59 11.69
N GLU A 38 14.92 -13.63 13.01
CA GLU A 38 13.85 -14.34 13.74
C GLU A 38 12.48 -13.66 13.56
N GLU A 39 11.43 -14.46 13.48
CA GLU A 39 10.06 -13.96 13.32
C GLU A 39 9.61 -13.15 14.54
N ILE A 40 9.15 -11.93 14.30
CA ILE A 40 8.61 -11.03 15.32
C ILE A 40 7.08 -10.96 15.16
N PRO A 41 6.31 -11.59 16.07
CA PRO A 41 4.86 -11.78 15.88
C PRO A 41 4.04 -10.48 15.87
N TRP A 42 4.52 -9.42 16.52
CA TRP A 42 3.83 -8.12 16.55
C TRP A 42 4.21 -7.19 15.39
N ALA A 43 5.25 -7.51 14.61
CA ALA A 43 5.79 -6.61 13.59
C ALA A 43 4.75 -6.32 12.49
N PHE A 44 3.97 -7.33 12.08
CA PHE A 44 2.96 -7.13 11.05
C PHE A 44 1.83 -6.20 11.51
N ALA A 45 1.39 -6.31 12.76
CA ALA A 45 0.40 -5.40 13.33
C ALA A 45 0.89 -3.94 13.36
N VAL A 46 2.19 -3.70 13.56
CA VAL A 46 2.79 -2.36 13.46
C VAL A 46 2.73 -1.87 12.01
N THR A 47 3.08 -2.73 11.04
CA THR A 47 2.99 -2.39 9.60
C THR A 47 1.60 -1.89 9.23
N GLU A 48 0.55 -2.61 9.65
CA GLU A 48 -0.83 -2.22 9.33
C GLU A 48 -1.21 -0.85 9.92
N LYS A 49 -0.75 -0.55 11.13
CA LYS A 49 -0.92 0.79 11.74
C LYS A 49 -0.19 1.86 10.93
N LEU A 50 1.04 1.59 10.49
CA LEU A 50 1.82 2.51 9.66
C LEU A 50 1.14 2.77 8.31
N ILE A 51 0.52 1.75 7.71
CA ILE A 51 -0.29 1.91 6.48
C ILE A 51 -1.48 2.83 6.73
N VAL A 52 -2.21 2.62 7.83
CA VAL A 52 -3.34 3.49 8.19
C VAL A 52 -2.86 4.93 8.36
N LEU A 53 -1.72 5.16 9.02
CA LEU A 53 -1.13 6.49 9.16
C LEU A 53 -0.82 7.14 7.81
N GLU A 54 -0.16 6.42 6.90
CA GLU A 54 0.18 6.88 5.56
C GLU A 54 -1.07 7.22 4.73
N ILE A 55 -2.07 6.33 4.74
CA ILE A 55 -3.32 6.53 4.01
C ILE A 55 -4.11 7.72 4.57
N LEU A 56 -4.18 7.89 5.89
CA LEU A 56 -4.84 9.05 6.49
C LEU A 56 -4.13 10.35 6.10
N THR A 57 -2.80 10.36 6.14
CA THR A 57 -2.00 11.51 5.71
C THR A 57 -2.26 11.85 4.24
N LEU A 58 -2.27 10.85 3.36
CA LEU A 58 -2.61 11.01 1.95
C LEU A 58 -4.03 11.55 1.74
N ILE A 59 -5.02 11.01 2.45
CA ILE A 59 -6.42 11.48 2.37
C ILE A 59 -6.49 12.96 2.73
N ILE A 60 -5.79 13.38 3.80
CA ILE A 60 -5.76 14.77 4.23
C ILE A 60 -5.12 15.64 3.14
N VAL A 61 -3.97 15.25 2.60
CA VAL A 61 -3.34 15.95 1.46
C VAL A 61 -4.32 16.09 0.30
N ILE A 62 -5.01 15.02 -0.09
CA ILE A 62 -5.94 15.01 -1.22
C ILE A 62 -7.15 15.91 -0.97
N VAL A 63 -7.83 15.77 0.17
CA VAL A 63 -9.05 16.55 0.49
C VAL A 63 -8.77 18.04 0.44
N LEU A 64 -7.58 18.42 0.92
CA LEU A 64 -7.12 19.79 1.01
C LEU A 64 -6.58 20.34 -0.32
N HIS A 65 -6.19 19.49 -1.26
CA HIS A 65 -5.64 19.90 -2.54
C HIS A 65 -6.72 20.49 -3.46
N ARG A 66 -6.43 21.61 -4.13
CA ARG A 66 -7.37 22.28 -5.06
C ARG A 66 -7.82 21.34 -6.19
N HIS A 67 -6.87 20.59 -6.74
CA HIS A 67 -7.07 19.65 -7.85
C HIS A 67 -7.41 18.20 -7.42
N ARG A 68 -8.03 18.01 -6.24
CA ARG A 68 -8.30 16.69 -5.64
C ARG A 68 -8.91 15.64 -6.56
N ILE A 69 -9.84 16.02 -7.44
CA ILE A 69 -10.52 15.07 -8.35
C ILE A 69 -9.53 14.48 -9.37
N ILE A 70 -8.59 15.30 -9.86
CA ILE A 70 -7.56 14.83 -10.78
C ILE A 70 -6.61 13.87 -10.06
N ILE A 71 -6.20 14.21 -8.83
CA ILE A 71 -5.31 13.37 -8.02
C ILE A 71 -5.95 12.02 -7.71
N ILE A 72 -7.22 12.02 -7.26
CA ILE A 72 -7.97 10.79 -6.97
C ILE A 72 -8.05 9.89 -8.20
N ARG A 73 -8.31 10.47 -9.38
CA ARG A 73 -8.35 9.73 -10.63
C ARG A 73 -6.99 9.10 -10.99
N ARG A 74 -5.89 9.84 -10.79
CA ARG A 74 -4.53 9.32 -11.00
C ARG A 74 -4.21 8.19 -10.03
N LEU A 75 -4.48 8.39 -8.74
CA LEU A 75 -4.32 7.38 -7.69
C LEU A 75 -5.08 6.09 -8.04
N PHE A 76 -6.37 6.21 -8.35
CA PHE A 76 -7.20 5.06 -8.68
C PHE A 76 -6.74 4.32 -9.95
N SER A 77 -6.18 5.04 -10.92
CA SER A 77 -5.64 4.44 -12.15
C SER A 77 -4.39 3.60 -11.85
N ILE A 78 -3.46 4.16 -11.07
CA ILE A 78 -2.20 3.50 -10.71
C ILE A 78 -2.47 2.30 -9.80
N VAL A 79 -3.28 2.47 -8.74
CA VAL A 79 -3.64 1.39 -7.82
C VAL A 79 -4.33 0.25 -8.56
N ALA A 80 -5.30 0.55 -9.43
CA ALA A 80 -5.96 -0.50 -10.21
C ALA A 80 -4.99 -1.25 -11.13
N ALA A 81 -4.07 -0.57 -11.81
CA ALA A 81 -3.08 -1.24 -12.66
C ALA A 81 -2.18 -2.20 -11.85
N LEU A 82 -1.70 -1.78 -10.68
CA LEU A 82 -0.86 -2.62 -9.81
C LEU A 82 -1.62 -3.82 -9.23
N TYR A 83 -2.83 -3.61 -8.72
CA TYR A 83 -3.63 -4.69 -8.14
C TYR A 83 -4.17 -5.67 -9.19
N PHE A 84 -4.39 -5.20 -10.42
CA PHE A 84 -4.70 -6.11 -11.52
C PHE A 84 -3.51 -6.99 -11.86
N LEU A 85 -2.31 -6.41 -12.01
CA LEU A 85 -1.08 -7.17 -12.25
C LEU A 85 -0.83 -8.19 -11.12
N ARG A 86 -0.97 -7.78 -9.85
CA ARG A 86 -0.94 -8.66 -8.67
C ARG A 86 -1.83 -9.88 -8.86
N SER A 87 -3.11 -9.61 -9.15
CA SER A 87 -4.12 -10.65 -9.29
C SER A 87 -3.74 -11.65 -10.38
N CYS A 88 -3.29 -11.18 -11.55
CA CYS A 88 -2.80 -12.04 -12.62
C CYS A 88 -1.62 -12.89 -12.17
N THR A 89 -0.61 -12.29 -11.53
CA THR A 89 0.60 -13.01 -11.12
C THR A 89 0.32 -14.12 -10.10
N MET A 90 -0.55 -13.87 -9.12
CA MET A 90 -0.93 -14.88 -8.12
C MET A 90 -1.80 -15.99 -8.70
N LEU A 91 -2.63 -15.69 -9.71
CA LEU A 91 -3.40 -16.70 -10.44
C LEU A 91 -2.49 -17.65 -11.24
N PHE A 92 -1.44 -17.10 -11.86
CA PHE A 92 -0.50 -17.89 -12.64
C PHE A 92 0.44 -18.72 -11.76
N THR A 93 0.85 -18.20 -10.60
CA THR A 93 1.80 -18.89 -9.73
C THR A 93 1.47 -18.64 -8.26
N SER A 94 1.20 -19.72 -7.54
CA SER A 94 0.95 -19.72 -6.09
C SER A 94 2.21 -20.20 -5.37
N LEU A 95 2.80 -19.36 -4.53
CA LEU A 95 4.01 -19.70 -3.78
C LEU A 95 3.66 -20.36 -2.43
N PRO A 96 4.56 -21.18 -1.85
CA PRO A 96 4.43 -21.66 -0.47
C PRO A 96 4.45 -20.52 0.55
N VAL A 97 3.87 -20.76 1.73
CA VAL A 97 3.80 -19.82 2.84
C VAL A 97 5.22 -19.42 3.30
N ALA A 98 5.43 -18.12 3.57
CA ALA A 98 6.73 -17.60 4.00
C ALA A 98 7.05 -17.90 5.48
N THR A 99 6.03 -17.98 6.35
CA THR A 99 6.22 -18.32 7.76
C THR A 99 6.30 -19.83 7.99
N ARG A 100 7.00 -20.22 9.06
CA ARG A 100 7.12 -21.62 9.51
C ARG A 100 5.94 -22.05 10.40
N VAL A 101 5.11 -21.11 10.85
CA VAL A 101 3.97 -21.37 11.73
C VAL A 101 2.80 -21.97 10.93
N THR A 102 2.33 -23.14 11.37
CA THR A 102 1.31 -23.98 10.70
C THR A 102 -0.14 -23.47 10.77
N ASP A 103 -0.38 -22.20 11.06
CA ASP A 103 -1.72 -21.62 11.19
C ASP A 103 -2.48 -21.55 9.86
N CYS A 104 -1.75 -21.62 8.75
CA CYS A 104 -2.29 -21.61 7.41
C CYS A 104 -2.52 -23.03 6.90
N GLN A 105 -3.79 -23.40 6.71
CA GLN A 105 -4.19 -24.68 6.12
C GLN A 105 -5.11 -24.42 4.91
N PRO A 106 -4.90 -25.09 3.78
CA PRO A 106 -5.75 -24.94 2.61
C PRO A 106 -7.17 -25.41 2.94
N LYS A 107 -8.13 -24.49 2.94
CA LYS A 107 -9.55 -24.80 3.13
C LYS A 107 -10.26 -24.74 1.79
N ARG A 108 -10.56 -25.90 1.21
CA ARG A 108 -11.34 -26.00 -0.01
C ARG A 108 -12.79 -25.60 0.28
N LEU A 109 -13.29 -24.54 -0.37
CA LEU A 109 -14.69 -24.15 -0.27
C LEU A 109 -15.51 -24.95 -1.29
N GLU A 110 -16.60 -25.56 -0.82
CA GLU A 110 -17.40 -26.48 -1.65
C GLU A 110 -18.27 -25.73 -2.67
N SER A 111 -18.76 -24.52 -2.35
CA SER A 111 -19.71 -23.79 -3.19
C SER A 111 -19.16 -22.48 -3.74
N PHE A 112 -19.64 -22.09 -4.93
CA PHE A 112 -19.32 -20.78 -5.53
C PHE A 112 -19.79 -19.62 -4.64
N THR A 113 -20.96 -19.74 -4.02
CA THR A 113 -21.48 -18.75 -3.07
C THR A 113 -20.57 -18.60 -1.85
N ALA A 114 -19.97 -19.68 -1.34
CA ALA A 114 -19.01 -19.59 -0.24
C ALA A 114 -17.73 -18.85 -0.65
N ARG A 115 -17.23 -19.09 -1.88
CA ARG A 115 -16.10 -18.32 -2.43
C ARG A 115 -16.44 -16.83 -2.55
N LEU A 116 -17.63 -16.51 -3.03
CA LEU A 116 -18.09 -15.12 -3.17
C LEU A 116 -18.21 -14.44 -1.80
N ASN A 117 -18.76 -15.12 -0.79
CA ASN A 117 -18.87 -14.60 0.58
C ASN A 117 -17.49 -14.35 1.20
N LYS A 118 -16.54 -15.27 1.02
CA LYS A 118 -15.17 -15.09 1.48
C LYS A 118 -14.48 -13.92 0.76
N ALA A 119 -14.66 -13.81 -0.56
CA ALA A 119 -14.15 -12.69 -1.34
C ALA A 119 -14.75 -11.35 -0.89
N MET A 120 -16.04 -11.30 -0.59
CA MET A 120 -16.71 -10.12 -0.03
C MET A 120 -16.17 -9.76 1.36
N PHE A 121 -15.92 -10.75 2.22
CA PHE A 121 -15.30 -10.52 3.53
C PHE A 121 -13.90 -9.91 3.40
N ILE A 122 -13.06 -10.46 2.52
CA ILE A 122 -11.72 -9.92 2.23
C ILE A 122 -11.81 -8.51 1.62
N PHE A 123 -12.76 -8.28 0.71
CA PHE A 123 -12.99 -6.98 0.09
C PHE A 123 -13.36 -5.91 1.13
N ILE A 124 -14.25 -6.22 2.07
CA ILE A 124 -14.65 -5.29 3.13
C ILE A 124 -13.49 -5.02 4.09
N GLY A 125 -12.76 -6.07 4.49
CA GLY A 125 -11.60 -5.94 5.40
C GLY A 125 -10.33 -5.40 4.73
N GLN A 126 -10.36 -5.08 3.43
CA GLN A 126 -9.23 -4.57 2.65
C GLN A 126 -7.95 -5.42 2.74
N GLY A 127 -8.08 -6.71 3.08
CA GLY A 127 -6.94 -7.63 3.25
C GLY A 127 -6.11 -7.43 4.52
N MET A 128 -6.57 -6.66 5.52
CA MET A 128 -5.81 -6.43 6.76
C MET A 128 -6.17 -7.45 7.86
N SER A 129 -5.15 -7.99 8.51
CA SER A 129 -5.25 -8.89 9.66
C SER A 129 -5.88 -8.23 10.89
N SER A 130 -5.68 -6.93 11.09
CA SER A 130 -6.34 -6.14 12.16
C SER A 130 -7.88 -6.15 12.04
N PHE A 131 -8.42 -6.35 10.84
CA PHE A 131 -9.87 -6.52 10.61
C PHE A 131 -10.31 -7.99 10.62
N GLY A 132 -9.45 -8.90 11.09
CA GLY A 132 -9.74 -10.34 11.19
C GLY A 132 -9.59 -11.11 9.88
N VAL A 133 -9.07 -10.49 8.82
CA VAL A 133 -8.83 -11.15 7.54
C VAL A 133 -7.52 -11.93 7.61
N LYS A 134 -7.58 -13.26 7.54
CA LYS A 134 -6.41 -14.13 7.41
C LYS A 134 -6.35 -14.73 6.01
N THR A 135 -5.27 -14.49 5.29
CA THR A 135 -5.05 -14.97 3.91
C THR A 135 -3.68 -15.62 3.83
N CYS A 136 -3.62 -16.84 3.32
CA CYS A 136 -2.42 -17.67 3.32
C CYS A 136 -1.77 -17.82 1.95
N GLY A 137 -2.38 -17.29 0.89
CA GLY A 137 -1.91 -17.43 -0.49
C GLY A 137 -1.46 -16.14 -1.18
N ASP A 138 -1.32 -15.03 -0.44
CA ASP A 138 -1.13 -13.70 -1.03
C ASP A 138 0.36 -13.34 -1.30
N TYR A 139 1.10 -14.21 -1.98
CA TYR A 139 2.57 -14.12 -2.21
C TYR A 139 2.97 -13.73 -3.65
N LEU A 140 4.27 -13.45 -3.90
CA LEU A 140 4.92 -13.03 -5.17
C LEU A 140 4.94 -11.51 -5.43
N TYR A 141 4.07 -10.77 -4.76
CA TYR A 141 3.97 -9.32 -4.84
C TYR A 141 3.34 -8.87 -3.51
N SER A 142 3.79 -7.81 -2.84
CA SER A 142 3.22 -7.38 -1.54
C SER A 142 2.29 -6.16 -1.64
N GLY A 143 1.02 -6.32 -1.24
CA GLY A 143 -0.01 -5.27 -1.38
C GLY A 143 0.21 -4.15 -0.36
N HIS A 144 0.57 -4.54 0.87
CA HIS A 144 0.99 -3.66 1.95
C HIS A 144 2.16 -2.76 1.52
N THR A 145 3.19 -3.35 0.90
CA THR A 145 4.33 -2.59 0.36
C THR A 145 3.91 -1.62 -0.74
N CYS A 146 3.04 -2.06 -1.67
CA CYS A 146 2.55 -1.18 -2.74
C CYS A 146 1.81 0.03 -2.18
N THR A 147 0.97 -0.18 -1.17
CA THR A 147 0.20 0.88 -0.51
C THR A 147 1.11 1.89 0.17
N LEU A 148 2.10 1.43 0.96
CA LEU A 148 3.07 2.32 1.61
C LEU A 148 3.86 3.17 0.59
N ILE A 149 4.40 2.52 -0.43
CA ILE A 149 5.24 3.19 -1.44
C ILE A 149 4.41 4.16 -2.28
N LEU A 150 3.21 3.77 -2.71
CA LEU A 150 2.34 4.70 -3.44
C LEU A 150 1.91 5.87 -2.56
N ALA A 151 1.53 5.65 -1.30
CA ALA A 151 1.15 6.73 -0.40
C ALA A 151 2.30 7.74 -0.25
N ALA A 152 3.52 7.27 0.00
CA ALA A 152 4.69 8.12 0.10
C ALA A 152 4.95 8.92 -1.19
N HIS A 153 4.92 8.27 -2.36
CA HIS A 153 5.08 8.95 -3.65
C HIS A 153 4.02 10.03 -3.88
N PHE A 154 2.74 9.74 -3.61
CA PHE A 154 1.66 10.71 -3.79
C PHE A 154 1.75 11.87 -2.80
N ILE A 155 2.08 11.62 -1.53
CA ILE A 155 2.30 12.68 -0.54
C ILE A 155 3.42 13.60 -1.01
N ASN A 156 4.55 13.03 -1.46
CA ASN A 156 5.72 13.81 -1.87
C ASN A 156 5.48 14.62 -3.16
N GLU A 157 4.78 14.06 -4.14
CA GLU A 157 4.48 14.75 -5.41
C GLU A 157 3.47 15.89 -5.22
N TYR A 158 2.38 15.61 -4.51
CA TYR A 158 1.28 16.55 -4.33
C TYR A 158 1.42 17.38 -3.06
N THR A 159 2.66 17.55 -2.55
CA THR A 159 2.96 18.54 -1.51
C THR A 159 4.14 19.45 -1.83
N PRO A 160 4.12 20.73 -1.38
CA PRO A 160 5.18 21.69 -1.61
C PRO A 160 6.53 21.16 -1.17
N ARG A 161 7.57 21.45 -1.97
CA ARG A 161 8.94 21.03 -1.70
C ARG A 161 9.49 21.55 -0.38
N SER A 162 8.93 22.64 0.17
CA SER A 162 9.30 23.19 1.47
C SER A 162 8.96 22.27 2.65
N TYR A 163 8.07 21.29 2.48
CA TYR A 163 7.65 20.39 3.55
C TYR A 163 8.56 19.17 3.69
N HIS A 164 9.87 19.42 3.77
CA HIS A 164 10.92 18.40 3.85
C HIS A 164 10.70 17.39 4.97
N LEU A 165 10.21 17.84 6.13
CA LEU A 165 9.99 16.95 7.26
C LEU A 165 8.84 15.97 7.00
N LEU A 166 7.74 16.41 6.38
CA LEU A 166 6.63 15.53 6.00
C LEU A 166 7.10 14.47 4.98
N HIS A 167 7.86 14.91 3.98
CA HIS A 167 8.45 14.03 2.95
C HIS A 167 9.35 12.99 3.57
N PHE A 168 10.27 13.43 4.44
CA PHE A 168 11.21 12.55 5.14
C PHE A 168 10.46 11.53 6.00
N LEU A 169 9.52 11.99 6.83
CA LEU A 169 8.73 11.12 7.70
C LEU A 169 7.91 10.10 6.91
N SER A 170 7.34 10.50 5.77
CA SER A 170 6.57 9.60 4.93
C SER A 170 7.44 8.47 4.34
N TRP A 171 8.63 8.81 3.85
CA TRP A 171 9.58 7.80 3.38
C TRP A 171 10.08 6.88 4.50
N ILE A 172 10.39 7.44 5.67
CA ILE A 172 10.81 6.65 6.84
C ILE A 172 9.71 5.68 7.25
N THR A 173 8.45 6.11 7.28
CA THR A 173 7.32 5.24 7.59
C THR A 173 7.17 4.12 6.56
N ALA A 174 7.29 4.43 5.26
CA ALA A 174 7.20 3.43 4.20
C ALA A 174 8.30 2.36 4.33
N PHE A 175 9.57 2.77 4.51
CA PHE A 175 10.68 1.82 4.68
C PHE A 175 10.60 1.04 5.99
N THR A 176 10.15 1.68 7.07
CA THR A 176 9.93 1.00 8.36
C THR A 176 8.83 -0.05 8.24
N GLY A 177 7.73 0.25 7.54
CA GLY A 177 6.68 -0.72 7.26
C GLY A 177 7.19 -1.90 6.43
N MET A 178 7.98 -1.66 5.38
CA MET A 178 8.61 -2.73 4.59
C MET A 178 9.49 -3.64 5.45
N PHE A 179 10.30 -3.07 6.34
CA PHE A 179 11.12 -3.83 7.27
C PHE A 179 10.26 -4.71 8.20
N PHE A 180 9.19 -4.15 8.77
CA PHE A 180 8.32 -4.91 9.67
C PHE A 180 7.49 -6.00 8.98
N ILE A 181 7.21 -5.87 7.68
CA ILE A 181 6.62 -6.96 6.89
C ILE A 181 7.58 -8.17 6.87
N LEU A 182 8.87 -7.94 6.63
CA LEU A 182 9.89 -9.01 6.65
C LEU A 182 10.08 -9.57 8.04
N ALA A 183 10.19 -8.70 9.05
CA ALA A 183 10.36 -9.12 10.42
C ALA A 183 9.19 -9.98 10.91
N GLY A 184 7.96 -9.74 10.41
CA GLY A 184 6.80 -10.57 10.71
C GLY A 184 6.67 -11.84 9.86
N HIS A 185 7.66 -12.14 9.00
CA HIS A 185 7.68 -13.30 8.08
C HIS A 185 6.41 -13.45 7.22
N GLN A 186 5.73 -12.32 6.95
CA GLN A 186 4.45 -12.34 6.22
C GLN A 186 4.63 -12.35 4.71
N HIS A 187 5.77 -11.90 4.20
CA HIS A 187 6.12 -11.91 2.78
C HIS A 187 7.59 -12.26 2.61
N TYR A 188 7.93 -12.83 1.45
CA TYR A 188 9.31 -12.99 1.03
C TYR A 188 9.95 -11.63 0.71
N SER A 189 11.28 -11.57 0.82
CA SER A 189 12.08 -10.40 0.44
C SER A 189 11.86 -10.00 -1.02
N ILE A 190 11.68 -11.00 -1.89
CA ILE A 190 11.41 -10.77 -3.31
C ILE A 190 10.05 -10.08 -3.53
N ASP A 191 9.02 -10.43 -2.75
CA ASP A 191 7.69 -9.82 -2.86
C ASP A 191 7.76 -8.31 -2.58
N ILE A 192 8.57 -7.93 -1.59
CA ILE A 192 8.77 -6.54 -1.18
C ILE A 192 9.60 -5.79 -2.22
N LEU A 193 10.69 -6.39 -2.72
CA LEU A 193 11.53 -5.79 -3.75
C LEU A 193 10.73 -5.51 -5.03
N ILE A 194 9.99 -6.52 -5.53
CA ILE A 194 9.17 -6.38 -6.74
C ILE A 194 8.07 -5.33 -6.51
N ALA A 195 7.40 -5.34 -5.36
CA ALA A 195 6.39 -4.35 -5.02
C ALA A 195 6.94 -2.92 -5.00
N TRP A 196 8.11 -2.71 -4.40
CA TRP A 196 8.76 -1.40 -4.36
C TRP A 196 9.15 -0.90 -5.76
N VAL A 197 9.75 -1.78 -6.58
CA VAL A 197 10.17 -1.45 -7.95
C VAL A 197 8.97 -1.14 -8.83
N LEU A 198 7.97 -2.01 -8.89
CA LEU A 198 6.81 -1.83 -9.76
C LEU A 198 5.99 -0.60 -9.35
N SER A 199 5.74 -0.40 -8.05
CA SER A 199 5.00 0.78 -7.56
C SER A 199 5.72 2.07 -7.90
N SER A 200 7.03 2.14 -7.63
CA SER A 200 7.82 3.34 -7.91
C SER A 200 7.94 3.62 -9.41
N ARG A 201 8.22 2.60 -10.22
CA ARG A 201 8.37 2.76 -11.68
C ARG A 201 7.06 3.13 -12.34
N LEU A 202 5.96 2.48 -11.96
CA LEU A 202 4.66 2.83 -12.51
C LEU A 202 4.28 4.27 -12.13
N PHE A 203 4.52 4.69 -10.88
CA PHE A 203 4.29 6.06 -10.45
C PHE A 203 5.09 7.08 -11.27
N ILE A 204 6.40 6.87 -11.38
CA ILE A 204 7.30 7.77 -12.13
C ILE A 204 6.93 7.80 -13.60
N TYR A 205 6.67 6.66 -14.23
CA TYR A 205 6.27 6.60 -15.65
C TYR A 205 4.95 7.30 -15.89
N TYR A 206 3.96 7.08 -15.02
CA TYR A 206 2.68 7.75 -15.10
C TYR A 206 2.83 9.28 -15.03
N HIS A 207 3.56 9.79 -14.03
CA HIS A 207 3.72 11.24 -13.83
C HIS A 207 4.63 11.88 -14.86
N THR A 208 5.67 11.19 -15.32
CA THR A 208 6.53 11.65 -16.43
C THR A 208 5.70 11.83 -17.70
N LEU A 209 4.80 10.89 -17.99
CA LEU A 209 3.93 10.94 -19.15
C LEU A 209 2.85 12.02 -19.02
N ALA A 210 2.25 12.15 -17.83
CA ALA A 210 1.22 13.14 -17.55
C ALA A 210 1.75 14.58 -17.60
N ASN A 211 2.98 14.79 -17.11
CA ASN A 211 3.60 16.12 -17.04
C ASN A 211 4.32 16.52 -18.35
N ASN A 212 4.77 15.57 -19.18
CA ASN A 212 5.49 15.85 -20.43
C ASN A 212 4.67 15.46 -21.68
N ARG A 213 3.70 16.31 -22.04
CA ARG A 213 2.77 16.10 -23.18
C ARG A 213 3.42 16.06 -24.56
N ILE A 214 4.64 16.54 -24.71
CA ILE A 214 5.37 16.55 -26.00
C ILE A 214 5.54 15.11 -26.52
N PHE A 215 5.81 14.16 -25.63
CA PHE A 215 5.88 12.74 -25.99
C PHE A 215 4.50 12.14 -26.31
N LEU A 216 3.43 12.67 -25.70
CA LEU A 216 2.05 12.26 -25.99
C LEU A 216 1.64 12.60 -27.42
N GLN A 217 1.85 13.86 -27.81
CA GLN A 217 1.31 14.39 -29.06
C GLN A 217 1.91 13.75 -30.31
N ARG A 218 3.18 13.34 -30.23
CA ARG A 218 3.89 12.76 -31.38
C ARG A 218 3.40 11.36 -31.73
N ASP A 219 2.86 10.60 -30.78
CA ASP A 219 2.45 9.20 -30.99
C ASP A 219 1.15 8.83 -30.24
N ILE A 220 0.12 9.69 -30.36
CA ILE A 220 -1.19 9.52 -29.68
C ILE A 220 -1.82 8.16 -29.98
N ARG A 221 -1.70 7.66 -31.22
CA ARG A 221 -2.30 6.38 -31.64
C ARG A 221 -1.66 5.20 -30.91
N ARG A 222 -0.33 5.12 -30.88
CA ARG A 222 0.39 4.08 -30.14
C ARG A 222 0.08 4.17 -28.65
N MET A 223 0.04 5.38 -28.11
CA MET A 223 -0.21 5.56 -26.67
C MET A 223 -1.61 5.15 -26.25
N ARG A 224 -2.62 5.45 -27.06
CA ARG A 224 -4.00 5.03 -26.79
C ARG A 224 -4.16 3.51 -26.89
N PHE A 225 -3.34 2.84 -27.69
CA PHE A 225 -3.32 1.38 -27.80
C PHE A 225 -2.66 0.71 -26.59
N TRP A 226 -1.46 1.15 -26.21
CA TRP A 226 -0.70 0.54 -25.10
C TRP A 226 -1.16 0.99 -23.71
N PHE A 227 -1.71 2.20 -23.59
CA PHE A 227 -2.15 2.80 -22.33
C PHE A 227 -3.56 3.43 -22.45
N PRO A 228 -4.59 2.66 -22.81
CA PRO A 228 -5.94 3.19 -23.07
C PRO A 228 -6.54 3.92 -21.87
N PHE A 229 -6.36 3.36 -20.66
CA PHE A 229 -6.85 3.98 -19.42
C PHE A 229 -6.12 5.28 -19.10
N PHE A 230 -4.80 5.35 -19.33
CA PHE A 230 -4.05 6.58 -19.15
C PHE A 230 -4.58 7.67 -20.08
N SER A 231 -4.74 7.37 -21.38
CA SER A 231 -5.24 8.33 -22.35
C SER A 231 -6.64 8.85 -22.00
N TYR A 232 -7.54 7.95 -21.55
CA TYR A 232 -8.89 8.33 -21.13
C TYR A 232 -8.89 9.23 -19.89
N PHE A 233 -8.14 8.86 -18.86
CA PHE A 233 -8.14 9.61 -17.61
C PHE A 233 -7.39 10.95 -17.73
N GLU A 234 -6.35 11.06 -18.54
CA GLU A 234 -5.60 12.31 -18.66
C GLU A 234 -6.12 13.24 -19.77
N GLU A 235 -7.08 12.86 -20.61
CA GLU A 235 -7.53 13.64 -21.80
C GLU A 235 -7.75 15.15 -21.52
N ASN A 236 -8.38 15.49 -20.38
CA ASN A 236 -8.76 16.86 -20.02
C ASN A 236 -7.72 17.64 -19.18
N VAL A 237 -6.53 17.08 -18.90
CA VAL A 237 -5.51 17.74 -18.05
C VAL A 237 -4.41 18.33 -18.91
N LYS A 238 -4.39 19.67 -19.06
CA LYS A 238 -3.50 20.34 -20.03
C LYS A 238 -2.12 20.71 -19.48
N ILE A 239 -1.96 20.84 -18.17
CA ILE A 239 -0.75 21.36 -17.51
C ILE A 239 -0.39 20.44 -16.33
N ALA A 240 0.90 20.38 -15.98
CA ALA A 240 1.34 19.80 -14.71
C ALA A 240 0.60 20.46 -13.55
N ILE A 241 0.16 19.66 -12.58
CA ILE A 241 -0.70 20.15 -11.50
C ILE A 241 0.15 20.95 -10.52
N PRO A 242 -0.14 22.25 -10.28
CA PRO A 242 0.55 23.00 -9.26
C PRO A 242 0.07 22.56 -7.87
N ASN A 243 0.99 22.58 -6.89
CA ASN A 243 0.70 22.25 -5.50
C ASN A 243 -0.04 23.40 -4.81
N GLU A 244 -1.31 23.56 -5.17
CA GLU A 244 -2.25 24.55 -4.64
C GLU A 244 -3.26 23.90 -3.69
N TYR A 245 -3.47 24.51 -2.54
CA TYR A 245 -4.40 24.03 -1.50
C TYR A 245 -5.54 24.98 -1.26
N CYS A 246 -6.70 24.44 -0.92
CA CYS A 246 -7.92 25.22 -0.75
C CYS A 246 -8.86 24.59 0.29
N PHE A 247 -9.18 25.34 1.35
CA PHE A 247 -10.10 24.94 2.42
C PHE A 247 -10.58 26.19 3.21
N PRO A 248 -11.90 26.42 3.47
CA PRO A 248 -13.10 25.88 2.82
C PRO A 248 -13.54 26.68 1.58
N LYS A 249 -13.07 27.93 1.40
CA LYS A 249 -13.19 28.73 0.17
C LYS A 249 -11.79 29.05 -0.36
N CYS A 250 -11.68 29.11 -1.69
CA CYS A 250 -10.44 29.53 -2.35
C CYS A 250 -10.31 31.04 -2.11
N PHE A 251 -9.50 31.44 -1.14
CA PHE A 251 -9.25 32.86 -0.90
C PHE A 251 -8.46 33.43 -2.07
N SER A 252 -8.84 34.61 -2.53
CA SER A 252 -8.14 35.35 -3.58
C SER A 252 -6.70 35.73 -3.19
N ASP A 253 -6.36 35.63 -1.90
CA ASP A 253 -5.07 35.99 -1.35
C ASP A 253 -4.24 34.74 -0.99
N ALA A 254 -3.19 34.50 -1.77
CA ALA A 254 -2.30 33.34 -1.62
C ALA A 254 -1.54 33.36 -0.29
N ARG A 255 -1.31 34.53 0.32
CA ARG A 255 -0.46 34.68 1.51
C ARG A 255 -1.17 34.31 2.81
N ALA A 256 -2.45 34.67 2.94
CA ALA A 256 -3.31 34.25 4.05
C ALA A 256 -3.61 32.74 4.00
N THR A 257 -3.64 32.17 2.79
CA THR A 257 -3.69 30.74 2.57
C THR A 257 -2.40 30.11 3.11
N ILE A 258 -1.20 30.43 2.66
CA ILE A 258 0.04 29.76 3.13
C ILE A 258 0.22 29.70 4.67
N ASN A 259 -0.14 30.75 5.43
CA ASN A 259 0.07 30.78 6.90
C ASN A 259 -0.86 29.84 7.70
N ASN A 260 -2.15 29.76 7.38
CA ASN A 260 -3.05 28.79 8.03
C ASN A 260 -2.66 27.33 7.73
N TRP A 261 -1.95 27.12 6.62
CA TRP A 261 -1.61 25.81 6.11
C TRP A 261 -0.31 25.26 6.70
N ALA A 262 0.64 26.15 6.98
CA ALA A 262 1.81 25.81 7.79
C ALA A 262 1.38 25.22 9.15
N GLU A 263 0.31 25.74 9.76
CA GLU A 263 -0.24 25.21 11.00
C GLU A 263 -0.90 23.84 10.81
N THR A 264 -1.78 23.65 9.82
CA THR A 264 -2.38 22.31 9.56
C THR A 264 -1.30 21.25 9.31
N ILE A 265 -0.23 21.60 8.58
CA ILE A 265 0.86 20.66 8.30
C ILE A 265 1.77 20.45 9.51
N ARG A 266 1.98 21.45 10.37
CA ARG A 266 2.61 21.25 11.68
C ARG A 266 1.82 20.27 12.53
N TYR A 267 0.50 20.38 12.57
CA TYR A 267 -0.34 19.40 13.27
C TYR A 267 -0.22 18.02 12.64
N LEU A 268 -0.23 17.90 11.30
CA LEU A 268 -0.04 16.61 10.64
C LEU A 268 1.30 16.00 10.99
N ILE A 269 2.39 16.76 10.92
CA ILE A 269 3.73 16.31 11.30
C ILE A 269 3.75 15.88 12.76
N TYR A 270 3.17 16.65 13.67
CA TYR A 270 3.10 16.32 15.09
C TYR A 270 2.35 14.99 15.32
N TRP A 271 1.18 14.83 14.71
CA TRP A 271 0.40 13.59 14.77
C TRP A 271 1.13 12.41 14.13
N PHE A 272 1.83 12.65 13.02
CA PHE A 272 2.60 11.64 12.32
C PHE A 272 3.75 11.11 13.19
N VAL A 273 4.54 12.02 13.76
CA VAL A 273 5.63 11.69 14.69
C VAL A 273 5.09 10.97 15.91
N LEU A 274 4.07 11.53 16.56
CA LEU A 274 3.48 10.97 17.76
C LEU A 274 2.93 9.56 17.52
N PHE A 275 2.15 9.36 16.45
CA PHE A 275 1.56 8.07 16.13
C PHE A 275 2.63 7.03 15.73
N PHE A 276 3.65 7.43 14.98
CA PHE A 276 4.78 6.58 14.63
C PHE A 276 5.48 6.07 15.89
N PHE A 277 5.88 6.98 16.77
CA PHE A 277 6.57 6.62 18.01
C PHE A 277 5.69 5.78 18.93
N ILE A 278 4.41 6.13 19.12
CA ILE A 278 3.47 5.34 19.93
C ILE A 278 3.29 3.94 19.34
N SER A 279 3.11 3.80 18.03
CA SER A 279 2.89 2.49 17.40
C SER A 279 4.09 1.56 17.59
N VAL A 280 5.30 2.09 17.43
CA VAL A 280 6.55 1.34 17.61
C VAL A 280 6.80 1.04 19.09
N THR A 281 6.74 2.04 19.98
CA THR A 281 7.03 1.86 21.41
C THR A 281 5.97 1.05 22.16
N TYR A 282 4.70 1.20 21.84
CA TYR A 282 3.62 0.42 22.45
C TYR A 282 3.78 -1.07 22.15
N CYS A 283 4.08 -1.43 20.90
CA CYS A 283 4.32 -2.83 20.51
C CYS A 283 5.63 -3.39 21.12
N LEU A 284 6.69 -2.58 21.20
CA LEU A 284 7.92 -2.96 21.91
C LEU A 284 7.68 -3.19 23.42
N SER A 285 6.85 -2.36 24.06
CA SER A 285 6.48 -2.52 25.47
C SER A 285 5.63 -3.76 25.72
N SER A 286 4.64 -4.00 24.84
CA SER A 286 3.80 -5.21 24.87
C SER A 286 4.61 -6.50 24.69
N SER A 287 5.66 -6.45 23.86
CA SER A 287 6.60 -7.57 23.70
C SER A 287 7.38 -7.88 24.98
N LYS A 288 7.82 -6.87 25.75
CA LYS A 288 8.49 -7.07 27.05
C LYS A 288 7.58 -7.71 28.08
N THR A 289 6.30 -7.35 28.11
CA THR A 289 5.30 -8.00 28.99
C THR A 289 5.03 -9.45 28.58
N MET A 290 5.07 -9.78 27.28
CA MET A 290 4.90 -11.14 26.77
C MET A 290 6.11 -12.05 27.06
N ASN A 291 7.33 -11.49 27.09
CA ASN A 291 8.53 -12.21 27.52
C ASN A 291 8.53 -12.48 29.04
N LEU A 292 7.94 -11.61 29.86
CA LEU A 292 7.82 -11.85 31.30
C LEU A 292 6.87 -13.02 31.62
N SER A 293 5.77 -13.16 30.87
CA SER A 293 4.85 -14.30 31.06
C SER A 293 5.47 -15.66 30.66
N TRP A 294 6.40 -15.67 29.70
CA TRP A 294 7.16 -16.88 29.34
C TRP A 294 8.24 -17.25 30.37
N LEU A 295 8.82 -16.27 31.06
CA LEU A 295 9.82 -16.47 32.13
C LEU A 295 9.21 -16.93 33.46
N ILE A 296 7.91 -16.73 33.68
CA ILE A 296 7.19 -17.16 34.89
C ILE A 296 6.66 -18.60 34.77
N GLN A 297 6.81 -19.24 33.60
CA GLN A 297 6.35 -20.61 33.30
C GLN A 297 7.47 -21.66 33.21
N ARG A 298 8.70 -21.34 33.65
CA ARG A 298 9.78 -22.33 33.84
C ARG A 298 10.12 -22.54 35.31
#